data_AF-A0A7J8ZL10-F1
#
_entry.id   AF-A0A7J8ZL10-F1
#
_cell.length_a   1.000
_cell.length_b   1.000
_cell.length_c   1.000
_cell.angle_alpha   90.00
_cell.angle_beta   90.00
_cell.angle_gamma   90.00
#
_symmetry.space_group_name_H-M   'P 1'
#
loop_
_entity.id
_entity.type
_entity.pdbx_description
1 polymer ?
#
loop_
_entity_poly.entity_id
_entity_poly.type
_entity_poly.pdbx_seq_one_letter_code
_entity_poly.pdbx_strand_id
1 'polypeptide(L)' 'MDAAVSTRCSGFGAVARDHDGFVLGGYYKFVVKSLDVIWAELEALNEGLKLVGRLKVAQLILESDSAMLVNKVKKRM' A
#
# COMPACT_ATOMS: atom_id res chain seq x y z
N MET A 1 -2.08 -1.36 3.72
CA MET A 1 -0.83 -1.50 2.94
C MET A 1 0.33 -1.14 3.83
N ASP A 2 1.52 -1.60 3.49
CA ASP A 2 2.72 -1.42 4.30
C ASP A 2 3.99 -1.54 3.44
N ALA A 3 5.09 -0.97 3.93
CA ALA A 3 6.40 -1.07 3.32
C ALA A 3 7.52 -1.27 4.36
N ALA A 4 8.52 -2.06 3.97
CA ALA A 4 9.73 -2.27 4.74
C ALA A 4 10.95 -1.89 3.91
N VAL A 5 11.86 -1.13 4.50
CA VAL A 5 13.12 -0.72 3.87
C VAL A 5 14.29 -1.25 4.69
N SER A 6 15.27 -1.83 4.00
CA SER A 6 16.59 -2.14 4.54
C SER A 6 17.68 -1.43 3.73
N THR A 7 18.92 -1.55 4.16
CA THR A 7 20.09 -0.89 3.56
C THR A 7 20.27 -1.15 2.06
N ARG A 8 19.75 -2.26 1.51
CA ARG A 8 19.93 -2.60 0.09
C ARG A 8 18.65 -2.95 -0.64
N CYS A 9 17.54 -3.08 0.07
CA CYS A 9 16.29 -3.49 -0.55
C CYS A 9 15.08 -2.85 0.11
N SER A 10 13.99 -2.84 -0.64
CA SER A 10 12.70 -2.42 -0.14
C SER A 10 11.65 -3.42 -0.58
N GLY A 11 10.76 -3.75 0.34
CA GLY A 11 9.54 -4.50 0.09
C GLY A 11 8.34 -3.59 0.35
N PHE A 12 7.31 -3.74 -0.46
CA PHE A 12 6.04 -3.04 -0.25
C PHE A 12 4.88 -3.89 -0.76
N GLY A 13 3.71 -3.72 -0.17
CA GLY A 13 2.56 -4.52 -0.52
C GLY A 13 1.24 -4.05 0.07
N ALA A 14 0.18 -4.65 -0.43
CA ALA A 14 -1.19 -4.39 -0.01
C ALA A 14 -1.98 -5.69 0.04
N VAL A 15 -2.90 -5.78 1.00
CA VAL A 15 -3.89 -6.86 1.11
C VAL A 15 -5.26 -6.23 0.94
N ALA A 16 -6.07 -6.77 0.03
CA ALA A 16 -7.46 -6.42 -0.14
C ALA A 16 -8.32 -7.38 0.68
N ARG A 17 -9.24 -6.83 1.46
CA ARG A 17 -10.19 -7.57 2.29
C ARG A 17 -11.60 -7.09 2.03
N ASP A 18 -12.59 -7.96 2.22
CA ASP A 18 -13.98 -7.54 2.31
C ASP A 18 -14.32 -7.02 3.72
N HIS A 19 -15.58 -6.62 3.91
CA HIS A 19 -16.08 -6.09 5.18
C HIS A 19 -16.09 -7.08 6.35
N ASP A 20 -16.05 -8.39 6.07
CA ASP A 20 -15.98 -9.45 7.09
C ASP A 20 -14.52 -9.80 7.42
N GLY A 21 -13.56 -9.17 6.73
CA GLY A 21 -12.14 -9.38 6.89
C GLY A 21 -11.57 -10.51 6.03
N PHE A 22 -12.36 -11.14 5.14
CA PHE A 22 -11.83 -12.17 4.25
C PHE A 22 -10.89 -11.56 3.23
N VAL A 23 -9.75 -12.23 2.99
CA VAL A 23 -8.76 -11.79 2.01
C VAL A 23 -9.26 -12.10 0.60
N LEU A 24 -9.48 -11.03 -0.18
CA LEU A 24 -9.88 -11.11 -1.59
C LEU A 24 -8.67 -11.21 -2.53
N GLY A 25 -7.52 -10.75 -2.06
CA GLY A 25 -6.28 -10.79 -2.81
C GLY A 25 -5.18 -9.96 -2.17
N GLY A 26 -3.99 -10.04 -2.74
CA GLY A 26 -2.85 -9.27 -2.28
C GLY A 26 -1.90 -8.94 -3.42
N TYR A 27 -1.07 -7.94 -3.18
CA TYR A 27 0.04 -7.59 -4.02
C TYR A 27 1.27 -7.40 -3.14
N TYR A 28 2.42 -7.88 -3.61
CA TYR A 28 3.70 -7.55 -3.02
C TYR A 28 4.72 -7.33 -4.14
N LYS A 29 5.72 -6.50 -3.86
CA LYS A 29 6.89 -6.34 -4.70
C LYS A 29 8.11 -6.13 -3.83
N PHE A 30 9.21 -6.67 -4.33
CA PHE A 30 10.53 -6.51 -3.75
C PHE A 30 11.47 -5.89 -4.78
N VAL A 31 12.25 -4.90 -4.36
CA VAL A 31 13.24 -4.23 -5.21
C VAL A 31 14.61 -4.26 -4.55
N VAL A 32 15.64 -4.59 -5.32
CA VAL A 32 17.06 -4.55 -4.89
C VAL A 32 17.56 -3.11 -5.01
N LYS A 33 16.91 -2.21 -4.28
CA LYS A 33 17.22 -0.80 -4.16
C LYS A 33 16.65 -0.33 -2.83
N SER A 34 17.44 0.40 -2.04
CA SER A 34 16.91 1.13 -0.88
C SER A 34 16.10 2.31 -1.38
N LEU A 35 14.80 2.29 -1.14
CA LEU A 35 13.93 3.46 -1.27
C LEU A 35 13.97 4.26 0.03
N ASP A 36 13.61 5.53 -0.05
CA ASP A 36 13.21 6.27 1.15
C ASP A 36 11.88 5.69 1.66
N VAL A 37 11.69 5.68 2.98
CA VAL A 37 10.54 5.01 3.63
C VAL A 37 9.22 5.57 3.12
N ILE A 38 9.09 6.90 2.98
CA ILE A 38 7.85 7.51 2.50
C ILE A 38 7.59 7.16 1.04
N TRP A 39 8.63 7.03 0.22
CA TRP A 39 8.50 6.58 -1.15
C TRP A 39 8.09 5.10 -1.23
N ALA A 40 8.63 4.23 -0.38
CA ALA A 40 8.23 2.83 -0.32
C ALA A 40 6.75 2.68 0.09
N GLU A 41 6.31 3.44 1.08
CA GLU A 41 4.90 3.55 1.49
C GLU A 41 3.99 4.03 0.35
N LEU A 42 4.44 5.03 -0.42
CA LEU A 42 3.70 5.54 -1.56
C LEU A 42 3.58 4.49 -2.68
N GLU A 43 4.62 3.67 -2.90
CA GLU A 43 4.56 2.54 -3.82
C GLU A 43 3.58 1.46 -3.33
N ALA A 44 3.54 1.17 -2.03
CA ALA A 44 2.55 0.27 -1.43
C ALA A 44 1.11 0.75 -1.68
N LEU A 45 0.86 2.06 -1.50
CA LEU A 45 -0.39 2.72 -1.82
C LEU A 45 -0.74 2.59 -3.32
N ASN A 46 0.21 2.92 -4.20
CA ASN A 46 0.02 2.90 -5.65
C ASN A 46 -0.38 1.50 -6.16
N GLU A 47 0.34 0.47 -5.72
CA GLU A 47 0.04 -0.91 -6.10
C GLU A 47 -1.25 -1.42 -5.44
N GLY A 48 -1.57 -0.98 -4.22
CA GLY A 48 -2.86 -1.23 -3.58
C GLY A 48 -4.04 -0.65 -4.37
N LEU A 49 -3.92 0.57 -4.90
CA LEU A 49 -4.95 1.17 -5.76
C LEU A 49 -5.10 0.42 -7.10
N LYS A 50 -4.00 -0.04 -7.69
CA LYS A 50 -4.05 -0.88 -8.90
C LYS A 50 -4.72 -2.23 -8.63
N LEU A 51 -4.49 -2.84 -7.47
CA LEU A 51 -5.16 -4.06 -7.04
C LEU A 51 -6.68 -3.83 -6.96
N VAL A 52 -7.11 -2.73 -6.35
CA VAL A 52 -8.52 -2.34 -6.25
C VAL A 52 -9.17 -2.13 -7.61
N GLY A 53 -8.47 -1.50 -8.56
CA GLY A 53 -8.95 -1.34 -9.93
C GLY A 53 -9.25 -2.67 -10.64
N ARG A 54 -8.56 -3.76 -10.28
CA ARG A 54 -8.82 -5.11 -10.80
C ARG A 54 -10.01 -5.78 -10.13
N LEU A 55 -10.26 -5.46 -8.85
CA LEU A 55 -11.35 -6.04 -8.06
C LEU A 55 -12.71 -5.38 -8.31
N LYS A 56 -12.77 -4.24 -9.01
CA LYS A 56 -14.01 -3.53 -9.37
C LYS A 56 -14.93 -3.24 -8.18
N VAL A 57 -14.36 -2.89 -7.03
CA VAL A 57 -15.13 -2.54 -5.83
C VAL A 57 -15.68 -1.12 -5.91
N ALA A 58 -16.90 -0.91 -5.39
CA ALA A 58 -17.58 0.39 -5.41
C ALA A 58 -17.08 1.34 -4.32
N GLN A 59 -16.65 0.79 -3.18
CA GLN A 59 -16.14 1.54 -2.04
C GLN A 59 -14.82 0.93 -1.55
N LEU A 60 -13.90 1.78 -1.15
CA LEU A 60 -12.59 1.40 -0.65
C LEU A 60 -12.32 2.11 0.68
N ILE A 61 -11.92 1.34 1.68
CA ILE A 61 -11.23 1.84 2.87
C ILE A 61 -9.77 1.46 2.73
N LEU A 62 -8.89 2.44 2.92
CA LEU A 62 -7.47 2.27 2.76
C LEU A 62 -6.76 2.48 4.10
N GLU A 63 -6.10 1.44 4.59
CA GLU A 63 -5.48 1.41 5.91
C GLU A 63 -3.95 1.41 5.78
N SER A 64 -3.27 2.28 6.53
CA SER A 64 -1.81 2.28 6.71
C SER A 64 -1.50 2.83 8.09
N ASP A 65 -0.44 2.28 8.70
CA ASP A 65 0.10 2.71 9.99
C ASP A 65 1.04 3.93 9.86
N SER A 66 1.41 4.30 8.64
CA SER A 66 2.22 5.49 8.35
C SER A 66 1.38 6.78 8.48
N ALA A 67 1.39 7.38 9.66
CA ALA A 67 0.76 8.67 9.92
C ALA A 67 1.25 9.77 8.95
N MET A 68 2.52 9.71 8.53
CA MET A 68 3.07 10.63 7.52
C MET A 68 2.39 10.46 6.16
N LEU A 69 2.22 9.23 5.69
CA LEU A 69 1.52 8.95 4.44
C LEU A 69 0.06 9.41 4.51
N VAL A 70 -0.65 9.01 5.56
CA VAL A 70 -2.07 9.35 5.77
C VAL A 70 -2.27 10.86 5.76
N ASN A 71 -1.43 11.61 6.48
CA ASN A 71 -1.51 13.07 6.51
C ASN A 71 -1.17 13.72 5.15
N LYS A 72 -0.28 13.13 4.36
CA LYS A 72 0.12 13.65 3.05
C LYS A 72 -0.98 13.43 2.00
N VAL A 73 -1.68 12.30 2.05
CA VAL A 73 -2.80 11.98 1.15
C VAL A 73 -4.04 12.78 1.54
N LYS A 74 -4.38 12.85 2.84
CA LYS A 74 -5.56 13.58 3.32
C LYS A 74 -5.53 15.08 2.99
N LYS A 75 -4.36 15.69 2.90
CA LYS A 75 -4.21 17.10 2.47
C LYS A 75 -4.50 17.33 0.98
N ARG A 76 -4.64 16.27 0.19
CA ARG A 76 -4.78 16.33 -1.28
C ARG A 76 -6.13 15.78 -1.77
N MET A 77 -6.96 15.27 -0.87
CA MET A 77 -8.35 14.86 -1.12
C MET A 77 -9.29 15.90 -0.52
#